data_AF-A0A414BUQ4-F1
#
_entry.id   AF-A0A414BUQ4-F1
#
_cell.length_a   1.000
_cell.length_b   1.000
_cell.length_c   1.000
_cell.angle_alpha   90.00
_cell.angle_beta   90.00
_cell.angle_gamma   90.00
#
_symmetry.space_group_name_H-M   'P 1'
#
loop_
_entity.id
_entity.type
_entity.pdbx_description
1 polymer ?
#
loop_
_entity_poly.entity_id
_entity_poly.type
_entity_poly.pdbx_seq_one_letter_code
_entity_poly.pdbx_strand_id
1 'polypeptide(L)'
;MNKETEILIAAITKAARMAFQKLFSNGEHFYYCALLTTGEGFAPVISAWSWEALGRVIQSNSETYAQSIKWSYADSPYYAFGYDEYFSDVKQIFEHRANIDSLNDEDWGKELDVRLTAMVKAMSILDKEGLFAQNQSRRSILINVELMPPDASNVQRALELNNSEDIEEYLQEAAESE
;
A
#
# COMPACT_ATOMS: atom_id res chain seq x y z
N MET A 1 -18.76 -1.93 -12.49
CA MET A 1 -17.50 -2.69 -12.33
C MET A 1 -17.68 -4.03 -13.01
N ASN A 2 -16.69 -4.53 -13.75
CA ASN A 2 -16.82 -5.82 -14.43
C ASN A 2 -16.42 -6.98 -13.50
N LYS A 3 -16.77 -8.21 -13.86
CA LYS A 3 -16.53 -9.41 -13.04
C LYS A 3 -15.04 -9.67 -12.79
N GLU A 4 -14.16 -9.34 -13.73
CA GLU A 4 -12.72 -9.53 -13.58
C GLU A 4 -12.13 -8.59 -12.53
N THR A 5 -12.55 -7.32 -12.53
CA THR A 5 -12.18 -6.35 -11.49
C THR A 5 -12.68 -6.77 -10.12
N GLU A 6 -13.88 -7.34 -10.01
CA GLU A 6 -14.41 -7.86 -8.74
C GLU A 6 -13.57 -9.02 -8.19
N ILE A 7 -13.16 -9.96 -9.06
CA ILE A 7 -12.26 -11.07 -8.70
C ILE A 7 -10.91 -10.53 -8.21
N LEU A 8 -10.36 -9.54 -8.92
CA LEU A 8 -9.11 -8.90 -8.57
C LEU A 8 -9.19 -8.21 -7.20
N ILE A 9 -10.24 -7.42 -6.95
CA ILE A 9 -10.47 -6.76 -5.66
C ILE A 9 -10.54 -7.81 -4.55
N ALA A 10 -11.34 -8.86 -4.72
CA ALA A 10 -11.50 -9.89 -3.70
C ALA A 10 -10.16 -10.61 -3.39
N ALA A 11 -9.37 -10.90 -4.41
CA ALA A 11 -8.05 -11.51 -4.24
C ALA A 11 -7.08 -10.60 -3.50
N ILE A 12 -6.99 -9.32 -3.89
CA ILE A 12 -6.12 -8.33 -3.22
C ILE A 12 -6.59 -8.12 -1.77
N THR A 13 -7.88 -7.95 -1.52
CA THR A 13 -8.45 -7.80 -0.17
C THR A 13 -8.09 -8.99 0.70
N LYS A 14 -8.25 -10.23 0.20
CA LYS A 14 -7.89 -11.45 0.94
C LYS A 14 -6.40 -11.48 1.27
N ALA A 15 -5.52 -11.27 0.27
CA ALA A 15 -4.07 -11.32 0.46
C ALA A 15 -3.58 -10.24 1.44
N ALA A 16 -3.99 -8.98 1.21
CA ALA A 16 -3.63 -7.86 2.06
C ALA A 16 -4.18 -8.02 3.49
N ARG A 17 -5.40 -8.53 3.68
CA ARG A 17 -5.95 -8.84 5.01
C ARG A 17 -5.04 -9.81 5.76
N MET A 18 -4.68 -10.92 5.13
CA MET A 18 -3.85 -11.95 5.77
C MET A 18 -2.48 -11.39 6.14
N ALA A 19 -1.86 -10.62 5.24
CA ALA A 19 -0.57 -10.00 5.48
C ALA A 19 -0.61 -8.98 6.63
N PHE A 20 -1.54 -8.01 6.60
CA PHE A 20 -1.68 -7.01 7.66
C PHE A 20 -2.12 -7.61 8.99
N GLN A 21 -3.05 -8.58 9.02
CA GLN A 21 -3.43 -9.26 10.26
C GLN A 21 -2.25 -10.00 10.89
N LYS A 22 -1.46 -10.70 10.06
CA LYS A 22 -0.25 -11.37 10.53
C LYS A 22 0.77 -10.35 11.04
N LEU A 23 0.91 -9.23 10.35
CA LEU A 23 1.81 -8.16 10.74
C LEU A 23 1.38 -7.55 12.08
N PHE A 24 0.12 -7.14 12.24
CA PHE A 24 -0.43 -6.53 13.46
C PHE A 24 -0.41 -7.48 14.67
N SER A 25 -0.34 -8.79 14.45
CA SER A 25 -0.15 -9.77 15.54
C SER A 25 1.21 -9.66 16.24
N ASN A 26 2.17 -8.90 15.70
CA ASN A 26 3.44 -8.60 16.35
C ASN A 26 3.30 -7.62 17.54
N GLY A 27 2.13 -6.98 17.70
CA GLY A 27 1.84 -6.04 18.80
C GLY A 27 2.37 -4.62 18.61
N GLU A 28 2.89 -4.28 17.43
CA GLU A 28 3.39 -2.93 17.09
C GLU A 28 2.27 -1.98 16.65
N HIS A 29 2.57 -0.68 16.71
CA HIS A 29 1.66 0.40 16.34
C HIS A 29 2.09 1.03 15.01
N PHE A 30 1.31 0.78 13.95
CA PHE A 30 1.61 1.14 12.58
C PHE A 30 1.10 2.54 12.23
N TYR A 31 1.96 3.42 11.71
CA TYR A 31 1.54 4.75 11.25
C TYR A 31 1.46 4.86 9.73
N TYR A 32 2.00 3.89 9.00
CA TYR A 32 2.00 3.83 7.53
C TYR A 32 1.73 2.40 7.08
N CYS A 33 0.77 2.21 6.19
CA CYS A 33 0.39 0.93 5.59
C CYS A 33 0.02 1.13 4.12
N ALA A 34 0.85 0.66 3.20
CA ALA A 34 0.63 0.83 1.76
C ALA A 34 0.50 -0.51 1.04
N LEU A 35 -0.34 -0.53 -0.01
CA LEU A 35 -0.17 -1.46 -1.12
C LEU A 35 0.65 -0.76 -2.21
N LEU A 36 1.67 -1.44 -2.70
CA LEU A 36 2.62 -0.91 -3.68
C LEU A 36 2.60 -1.71 -4.96
N THR A 37 2.62 -1.01 -6.08
CA THR A 37 2.90 -1.58 -7.40
C THR A 37 3.92 -0.70 -8.11
N THR A 38 4.55 -1.24 -9.15
CA THR A 38 5.53 -0.51 -9.95
C THR A 38 4.82 0.30 -11.05
N GLY A 39 5.55 1.18 -11.73
CA GLY A 39 5.05 1.89 -12.91
C GLY A 39 4.55 0.93 -13.98
N GLU A 40 5.16 -0.25 -14.10
CA GLU A 40 4.74 -1.35 -14.98
C GLU A 40 3.47 -2.09 -14.50
N GLY A 41 2.95 -1.74 -13.33
CA GLY A 41 1.69 -2.27 -12.81
C GLY A 41 1.77 -3.74 -12.36
N PHE A 42 2.91 -4.22 -11.85
CA PHE A 42 3.03 -5.60 -11.35
C PHE A 42 2.07 -5.95 -10.20
N ALA A 43 1.96 -7.24 -9.88
CA ALA A 43 1.18 -7.69 -8.73
C ALA A 43 1.63 -6.95 -7.46
N PRO A 44 0.69 -6.44 -6.64
CA PRO A 44 1.05 -5.56 -5.56
C PRO A 44 1.69 -6.31 -4.40
N VAL A 45 2.48 -5.57 -3.62
CA VAL A 45 3.05 -5.99 -2.33
C VAL A 45 2.57 -5.04 -1.24
N ILE A 46 2.70 -5.42 0.04
CA ILE A 46 2.54 -4.44 1.13
C ILE A 46 3.87 -3.81 1.51
N SER A 47 3.82 -2.62 2.07
CA SER A 47 4.89 -2.02 2.88
C SER A 47 4.25 -1.31 4.07
N ALA A 48 4.96 -1.26 5.19
CA ALA A 48 4.41 -0.68 6.40
C ALA A 48 5.49 -0.12 7.33
N TRP A 49 5.15 0.89 8.10
CA TRP A 49 5.99 1.35 9.19
C TRP A 49 5.20 1.38 10.49
N SER A 50 5.90 0.98 11.56
CA SER A 50 5.45 1.14 12.94
C SER A 50 6.40 2.04 13.71
N TRP A 51 5.90 2.63 14.78
CA TRP A 51 6.71 3.45 15.68
C TRP A 51 7.84 2.63 16.31
N GLU A 52 7.59 1.36 16.61
CA GLU A 52 8.59 0.43 17.13
C GLU A 52 9.67 0.10 16.09
N ALA A 53 9.29 -0.10 14.82
CA ALA A 53 10.23 -0.31 13.73
C ALA A 53 11.10 0.93 13.50
N LEU A 54 10.50 2.11 13.49
CA LEU A 54 11.23 3.38 13.40
C LEU A 54 12.18 3.56 14.59
N GLY A 55 11.73 3.23 15.80
CA GLY A 55 12.56 3.23 17.01
C GLY A 55 13.80 2.34 16.91
N ARG A 56 13.69 1.15 16.30
CA ARG A 56 14.84 0.27 16.03
C ARG A 56 15.84 0.89 15.04
N VAL A 57 15.34 1.60 14.03
CA VAL A 57 16.20 2.34 13.08
C VAL A 57 16.94 3.47 13.78
N ILE A 58 16.26 4.24 14.65
CA ILE A 58 16.88 5.29 15.46
C ILE A 58 18.01 4.73 16.32
N GLN A 59 17.77 3.60 17.00
CA GLN A 59 18.77 2.95 17.86
C GLN A 59 19.99 2.45 17.07
N SER A 60 19.78 1.94 15.86
CA SER A 60 20.84 1.34 15.03
C SER A 60 21.59 2.38 14.18
N ASN A 61 21.02 3.57 13.99
CA ASN A 61 21.56 4.63 13.13
C ASN A 61 21.51 5.99 13.84
N SER A 62 20.64 6.88 13.40
CA SER A 62 20.38 8.19 13.99
C SER A 62 18.93 8.59 13.79
N GLU A 63 18.45 9.51 14.62
CA GLU A 63 17.12 10.10 14.47
C GLU A 63 16.96 10.81 13.12
N THR A 64 17.96 11.58 12.69
CA THR A 64 17.93 12.27 11.39
C THR A 64 17.77 11.28 10.23
N TYR A 65 18.51 10.17 10.26
CA TYR A 65 18.37 9.14 9.24
C TYR A 65 16.98 8.49 9.28
N ALA A 66 16.51 8.11 10.46
CA ALA A 66 15.18 7.51 10.62
C ALA A 66 14.07 8.43 10.08
N GLN A 67 14.11 9.72 10.41
CA GLN A 67 13.15 10.71 9.90
C GLN A 67 13.20 10.83 8.37
N SER A 68 14.38 10.71 7.75
CA SER A 68 14.51 10.78 6.28
C SER A 68 13.90 9.59 5.53
N ILE A 69 13.67 8.46 6.20
CA ILE A 69 13.14 7.23 5.57
C ILE A 69 11.79 6.79 6.14
N LYS A 70 11.20 7.52 7.09
CA LYS A 70 10.00 7.09 7.82
C LYS A 70 8.76 6.90 6.95
N TRP A 71 8.73 7.49 5.75
CA TRP A 71 7.68 7.32 4.73
C TRP A 71 8.16 6.51 3.51
N SER A 72 9.41 6.06 3.49
CA SER A 72 9.96 5.30 2.38
C SER A 72 9.38 3.90 2.38
N TYR A 73 8.67 3.55 1.30
CA TYR A 73 8.20 2.20 1.10
C TYR A 73 9.35 1.21 0.95
N ALA A 74 10.49 1.65 0.39
CA ALA A 74 11.64 0.81 0.04
C ALA A 74 12.52 0.52 1.25
N ASP A 75 12.66 1.48 2.16
CA ASP A 75 13.44 1.33 3.39
C ASP A 75 12.62 0.71 4.54
N SER A 76 11.32 0.51 4.34
CA SER A 76 10.44 -0.13 5.30
C SER A 76 10.95 -1.53 5.68
N PRO A 77 11.05 -1.84 6.99
CA PRO A 77 11.35 -3.18 7.48
C PRO A 77 10.28 -4.23 7.11
N TYR A 78 9.11 -3.80 6.63
CA TYR A 78 7.98 -4.65 6.27
C TYR A 78 7.68 -4.60 4.77
N TYR A 79 8.62 -4.12 3.94
CA TYR A 79 8.52 -4.20 2.50
C TYR A 79 8.33 -5.66 2.04
N ALA A 80 7.31 -5.89 1.22
CA ALA A 80 6.91 -7.20 0.70
C ALA A 80 6.63 -8.28 1.77
N PHE A 81 6.28 -7.87 3.00
CA PHE A 81 5.93 -8.81 4.06
C PHE A 81 4.73 -9.68 3.65
N GLY A 82 4.86 -11.00 3.79
CA GLY A 82 3.76 -11.92 3.48
C GLY A 82 3.57 -12.20 1.98
N TYR A 83 4.42 -11.67 1.09
CA TYR A 83 4.21 -11.75 -0.36
C TYR A 83 4.21 -13.20 -0.89
N ASP A 84 5.13 -14.03 -0.42
CA ASP A 84 5.20 -15.42 -0.86
C ASP A 84 4.14 -16.31 -0.17
N GLU A 85 3.67 -15.94 1.02
CA GLU A 85 2.64 -16.70 1.73
C GLU A 85 1.21 -16.37 1.27
N TYR A 86 0.91 -15.10 0.97
CA TYR A 86 -0.49 -14.65 0.83
C TYR A 86 -0.86 -14.11 -0.56
N PHE A 87 0.10 -13.73 -1.39
CA PHE A 87 -0.18 -13.07 -2.68
C PHE A 87 -0.13 -14.01 -3.89
N SER A 88 0.02 -15.33 -3.70
CA SER A 88 0.10 -16.29 -4.82
C SER A 88 -1.12 -16.22 -5.76
N ASP A 89 -2.34 -16.18 -5.22
CA ASP A 89 -3.58 -16.03 -6.00
C ASP A 89 -3.58 -14.73 -6.80
N VAL A 90 -3.08 -13.64 -6.20
CA VAL A 90 -2.98 -12.33 -6.86
C VAL A 90 -1.96 -12.39 -8.00
N LYS A 91 -0.78 -12.96 -7.78
CA LYS A 91 0.25 -13.16 -8.83
C LYS A 91 -0.33 -13.91 -10.02
N GLN A 92 -1.02 -15.02 -9.77
CA GLN A 92 -1.67 -15.80 -10.83
C GLN A 92 -2.70 -15.00 -11.61
N ILE A 93 -3.54 -14.20 -10.95
CA ILE A 93 -4.51 -13.34 -11.65
C ILE A 93 -3.78 -12.35 -12.55
N PHE A 94 -2.71 -11.71 -12.08
CA PHE A 94 -1.93 -10.77 -12.90
C PHE A 94 -1.24 -11.47 -14.09
N GLU A 95 -0.72 -12.68 -13.92
CA GLU A 95 -0.10 -13.48 -14.99
C GLU A 95 -1.10 -13.87 -16.10
N HIS A 96 -2.37 -14.07 -15.76
CA HIS A 96 -3.42 -14.43 -16.73
C HIS A 96 -4.06 -13.21 -17.41
N ARG A 97 -3.82 -12.00 -16.90
CA ARG A 97 -4.24 -10.77 -17.57
C ARG A 97 -3.39 -10.52 -18.81
N ALA A 98 -3.88 -9.69 -19.73
CA ALA A 98 -3.10 -9.30 -20.89
C ALA A 98 -1.72 -8.81 -20.45
N ASN A 99 -0.67 -9.31 -21.10
CA ASN A 99 0.67 -8.82 -20.84
C ASN A 99 0.67 -7.31 -21.10
N ILE A 100 0.86 -6.53 -20.05
CA ILE A 100 0.69 -5.08 -20.10
C ILE A 100 1.69 -4.47 -21.10
N ASP A 101 2.86 -5.10 -21.28
CA ASP A 101 3.90 -4.70 -22.24
C ASP A 101 3.49 -4.93 -23.71
N SER A 102 2.42 -5.67 -23.95
CA SER A 102 1.88 -5.91 -25.29
C SER A 102 0.74 -4.94 -25.67
N LEU A 103 0.33 -4.07 -24.74
CA LEU A 103 -0.71 -3.08 -24.96
C LEU A 103 -0.13 -1.81 -25.59
N ASN A 104 -0.97 -1.08 -26.33
CA ASN A 104 -0.66 0.31 -26.69
C ASN A 104 -0.79 1.22 -25.47
N ASP A 105 -0.26 2.45 -25.54
CA ASP A 105 -0.25 3.39 -24.41
C ASP A 105 -1.65 3.66 -23.81
N GLU A 106 -2.69 3.70 -24.65
CA GLU A 106 -4.07 3.96 -24.20
C GLU A 106 -4.63 2.78 -23.40
N ASP A 107 -4.50 1.56 -23.91
CA ASP A 107 -4.97 0.35 -23.25
C ASP A 107 -4.11 -0.01 -22.04
N TRP A 108 -2.81 0.32 -22.08
CA TRP A 108 -1.90 0.24 -20.95
C TRP A 108 -2.38 1.13 -19.79
N GLY A 109 -2.69 2.40 -20.08
CA GLY A 109 -3.18 3.33 -19.07
C GLY A 109 -4.50 2.89 -18.44
N LYS A 110 -5.43 2.37 -19.24
CA LYS A 110 -6.70 1.81 -18.74
C LYS A 110 -6.48 0.59 -17.85
N GLU A 111 -5.57 -0.30 -18.21
CA GLU A 111 -5.28 -1.49 -17.43
C GLU A 111 -4.59 -1.16 -16.11
N LEU A 112 -3.65 -0.20 -16.12
CA LEU A 112 -3.04 0.31 -14.90
C LEU A 112 -4.08 0.96 -13.96
N ASP A 113 -4.99 1.78 -14.50
CA ASP A 113 -6.07 2.40 -13.75
C ASP A 113 -7.00 1.34 -13.10
N VAL A 114 -7.33 0.26 -13.82
CA VAL A 114 -8.11 -0.86 -13.26
C VAL A 114 -7.36 -1.53 -12.10
N ARG A 115 -6.03 -1.74 -12.22
CA ARG A 115 -5.20 -2.34 -11.17
C ARG A 115 -5.15 -1.46 -9.92
N LEU A 116 -4.88 -0.17 -10.08
CA LEU A 116 -4.82 0.80 -8.99
C LEU A 116 -6.18 0.98 -8.32
N THR A 117 -7.25 1.10 -9.10
CA THR A 117 -8.62 1.16 -8.57
C THR A 117 -8.95 -0.08 -7.75
N ALA A 118 -8.54 -1.27 -8.21
CA ALA A 118 -8.76 -2.51 -7.45
C ALA A 118 -8.01 -2.51 -6.11
N MET A 119 -6.76 -2.01 -6.08
CA MET A 119 -5.98 -1.86 -4.85
C MET A 119 -6.63 -0.85 -3.89
N VAL A 120 -7.08 0.31 -4.38
CA VAL A 120 -7.73 1.35 -3.55
C VAL A 120 -9.03 0.81 -2.96
N LYS A 121 -9.85 0.11 -3.76
CA LYS A 121 -11.07 -0.54 -3.25
C LYS A 121 -10.75 -1.62 -2.22
N ALA A 122 -9.70 -2.40 -2.43
CA ALA A 122 -9.28 -3.39 -1.45
C ALA A 122 -8.91 -2.77 -0.11
N MET A 123 -8.08 -1.72 -0.09
CA MET A 123 -7.71 -1.00 1.14
C MET A 123 -8.94 -0.35 1.80
N SER A 124 -9.84 0.26 1.02
CA SER A 124 -11.09 0.85 1.54
C SER A 124 -12.01 -0.20 2.18
N ILE A 125 -12.10 -1.41 1.63
CA ILE A 125 -12.88 -2.51 2.22
C ILE A 125 -12.28 -2.90 3.58
N LEU A 126 -10.96 -3.12 3.63
CA LEU A 126 -10.27 -3.50 4.87
C LEU A 126 -10.42 -2.42 5.95
N ASP A 127 -10.37 -1.15 5.55
CA ASP A 127 -10.58 -0.04 6.46
C ASP A 127 -12.00 -0.01 7.03
N LYS A 128 -13.02 -0.17 6.18
CA LYS A 128 -14.43 -0.21 6.62
C LYS A 128 -14.73 -1.39 7.55
N GLU A 129 -14.00 -2.49 7.41
CA GLU A 129 -14.10 -3.64 8.32
C GLU A 129 -13.31 -3.45 9.62
N GLY A 130 -12.63 -2.32 9.79
CA GLY A 130 -11.91 -1.94 10.99
C GLY A 130 -10.52 -2.57 11.11
N LEU A 131 -9.93 -3.09 10.03
CA LEU A 131 -8.61 -3.73 10.08
C LEU A 131 -7.54 -2.76 10.61
N PHE A 132 -7.55 -1.52 10.15
CA PHE A 132 -6.60 -0.46 10.55
C PHE A 132 -6.97 0.24 11.87
N ALA A 133 -7.93 -0.31 12.61
CA ALA A 133 -8.39 0.21 13.90
C ALA A 133 -8.35 -0.86 15.01
N GLN A 134 -7.69 -2.00 14.77
CA GLN A 134 -7.77 -3.16 15.67
C GLN A 134 -7.01 -2.97 17.00
N ASN A 135 -5.80 -2.41 16.94
CA ASN A 135 -4.91 -2.23 18.09
C ASN A 135 -4.56 -0.76 18.35
N GLN A 136 -5.08 0.16 17.55
CA GLN A 136 -4.78 1.59 17.63
C GLN A 136 -5.90 2.42 16.98
N SER A 137 -5.83 3.74 17.13
CA SER A 137 -6.76 4.65 16.47
C SER A 137 -6.55 4.63 14.96
N ARG A 138 -7.66 4.54 14.20
CA ARG A 138 -7.63 4.66 12.74
C ARG A 138 -7.01 5.98 12.26
N ARG A 139 -7.22 7.06 13.01
CA ARG A 139 -6.68 8.41 12.73
C ARG A 139 -5.16 8.48 12.82
N SER A 140 -4.53 7.48 13.41
CA SER A 140 -3.08 7.42 13.58
C SER A 140 -2.38 6.60 12.48
N ILE A 141 -3.12 6.17 11.45
CA ILE A 141 -2.58 5.36 10.35
C ILE A 141 -2.83 6.08 9.03
N LEU A 142 -1.77 6.34 8.28
CA LEU A 142 -1.87 6.58 6.86
C LEU A 142 -2.00 5.23 6.15
N ILE A 143 -3.13 5.01 5.47
CA ILE A 143 -3.24 3.91 4.51
C ILE A 143 -3.13 4.44 3.09
N ASN A 144 -2.37 3.77 2.22
CA ASN A 144 -2.17 4.26 0.86
C ASN A 144 -2.12 3.15 -0.20
N VAL A 145 -2.24 3.57 -1.45
CA VAL A 145 -1.91 2.80 -2.64
C VAL A 145 -0.89 3.58 -3.44
N GLU A 146 0.28 3.01 -3.63
CA GLU A 146 1.44 3.73 -4.14
C GLU A 146 2.00 3.09 -5.42
N LEU A 147 2.39 3.97 -6.35
CA LEU A 147 3.22 3.66 -7.50
C LEU A 147 4.69 3.89 -7.16
N MET A 148 5.55 3.01 -7.70
CA MET A 148 7.00 3.15 -7.71
C MET A 148 7.52 3.36 -9.15
N PRO A 149 8.32 4.40 -9.42
CA PRO A 149 8.73 5.46 -8.50
C PRO A 149 7.53 6.34 -8.06
N PRO A 150 7.62 7.03 -6.91
CA PRO A 150 6.57 7.92 -6.45
C PRO A 150 6.18 8.97 -7.49
N ASP A 151 4.88 9.24 -7.58
CA ASP A 151 4.32 10.34 -8.37
C ASP A 151 3.19 11.04 -7.60
N ALA A 152 2.78 12.21 -8.10
CA ALA A 152 1.74 13.04 -7.48
C ALA A 152 0.37 12.32 -7.36
N SER A 153 0.12 11.26 -8.14
CA SER A 153 -1.13 10.49 -8.06
C SER A 153 -1.22 9.66 -6.77
N ASN A 154 -0.09 9.37 -6.11
CA ASN A 154 -0.07 8.75 -4.77
C ASN A 154 -0.80 9.62 -3.74
N VAL A 155 -0.67 10.96 -3.84
CA VAL A 155 -1.31 11.91 -2.93
C VAL A 155 -2.83 11.88 -3.08
N GLN A 156 -3.32 11.79 -4.32
CA GLN A 156 -4.75 11.69 -4.60
C GLN A 156 -5.36 10.44 -3.96
N ARG A 157 -4.68 9.30 -4.03
CA ARG A 157 -5.11 8.04 -3.40
C ARG A 157 -5.04 8.10 -1.87
N ALA A 158 -4.01 8.75 -1.31
CA ALA A 158 -3.93 8.99 0.13
C ALA A 158 -5.13 9.83 0.62
N LEU A 159 -5.52 10.86 -0.13
CA LEU A 159 -6.69 11.69 0.18
C LEU A 159 -8.04 10.98 -0.03
N GLU A 160 -8.12 10.00 -0.93
CA GLU A 160 -9.34 9.15 -1.06
C GLU A 160 -9.50 8.21 0.14
N LEU A 161 -8.39 7.74 0.69
CA LEU A 161 -8.36 6.71 1.72
C LEU A 161 -8.31 7.24 3.17
N ASN A 162 -8.03 8.53 3.37
CA ASN A 162 -7.85 9.11 4.71
C ASN A 162 -8.48 10.51 4.80
N ASN A 163 -8.76 10.97 6.02
CA ASN A 163 -9.04 12.40 6.21
C ASN A 163 -7.73 13.17 6.10
N SER A 164 -7.73 14.30 5.38
CA SER A 164 -6.52 15.11 5.19
C SER A 164 -5.87 15.56 6.50
N GLU A 165 -6.69 15.84 7.51
CA GLU A 165 -6.25 16.24 8.86
C GLU A 165 -5.47 15.13 9.58
N ASP A 166 -5.77 13.86 9.27
CA ASP A 166 -5.11 12.70 9.88
C ASP A 166 -3.75 12.39 9.22
N ILE A 167 -3.47 12.95 8.03
CA ILE A 167 -2.27 12.65 7.23
C ILE A 167 -1.43 13.89 6.89
N GLU A 168 -1.63 14.99 7.61
CA GLU A 168 -0.96 16.27 7.34
C GLU A 168 0.57 16.15 7.31
N GLU A 169 1.16 15.37 8.22
CA GLU A 169 2.61 15.14 8.28
C GLU A 169 3.13 14.51 6.98
N TYR A 170 2.45 13.46 6.48
CA TYR A 170 2.80 12.85 5.20
C TYR A 170 2.65 13.85 4.03
N LEU A 171 1.57 14.63 4.03
CA LEU A 171 1.32 15.64 2.98
C LEU A 171 2.39 16.74 2.96
N GLN A 172 3.01 17.06 4.10
CA GLN A 172 4.06 18.07 4.19
C GLN A 172 5.46 17.52 3.88
N GLU A 173 5.71 16.26 4.23
CA GLU A 173 7.07 15.71 4.23
C GLU A 173 7.38 14.76 3.07
N ALA A 174 6.37 14.08 2.51
CA ALA A 174 6.57 12.98 1.57
C ALA A 174 5.66 13.02 0.34
N ALA A 175 4.64 13.89 0.31
CA ALA A 175 3.79 14.04 -0.86
C ALA A 175 4.56 14.65 -2.05
N GLU A 176 4.55 13.94 -3.17
CA GLU A 176 5.09 14.46 -4.43
C GLU A 176 4.23 15.63 -4.93
N SER A 177 4.91 16.66 -5.44
CA SER A 177 4.26 17.83 -6.06
C SER A 177 4.11 17.62 -7.58
N GLU A 178 3.05 18.15 -8.18
CA GLU A 178 2.89 18.23 -9.64
C GLU A 178 3.91 19.16 -10.31
#